data_AF-A0A7L4CY80-F1
#
_entry.id   AF-A0A7L4CY80-F1
#
_cell.length_a   1.000
_cell.length_b   1.000
_cell.length_c   1.000
_cell.angle_alpha   90.00
_cell.angle_beta   90.00
_cell.angle_gamma   90.00
#
_symmetry.space_group_name_H-M   'P 1'
#
loop_
_entity.id
_entity.type
_entity.pdbx_description
1 polymer ?
#
loop_
_entity_poly.entity_id
_entity_poly.type
_entity_poly.pdbx_seq_one_letter_code
_entity_poly.pdbx_strand_id
1 'polypeptide(L)'
;IFACFAFQTLNLNNPHTFRDLSKPMGAQTVERKHKFIQRYKEVEKSEGDLSVQCHYCTHYSSAIIVASYLVRMEPFTQTFCSLQGGSFDVADRMFHSVKSTWESASRDNMSDVRELIPEFFYLPEFLTNANHFELGCMQDGTVLGDVQLPPWADEDPHKFIRLHRQALESDYVSAHLHNWIDLIFGHKQHGSAAVEAVNTYHPYFYGDKMDLNNIKDPLIKSTILGFISNFGQIPKQV
;
A
#
# COMPACT_ATOMS: atom_id res chain seq x y z
N ILE A 1 -9.59 0.77 4.87
CA ILE A 1 -10.88 1.51 5.08
C ILE A 1 -10.84 2.32 6.36
N PHE A 2 -10.44 1.73 7.49
CA PHE A 2 -10.31 2.46 8.75
C PHE A 2 -9.11 3.42 8.78
N ALA A 3 -9.21 4.45 9.61
CA ALA A 3 -8.13 5.36 9.98
C ALA A 3 -7.81 5.36 11.49
N CYS A 4 -8.62 4.67 12.31
CA CYS A 4 -8.49 4.66 13.78
C CYS A 4 -8.08 3.29 14.35
N PHE A 5 -6.76 3.05 14.46
CA PHE A 5 -6.21 1.78 14.97
C PHE A 5 -5.80 1.83 16.46
N ALA A 6 -5.91 2.99 17.11
CA ALA A 6 -5.59 3.16 18.53
C ALA A 6 -6.84 3.18 19.45
N PHE A 7 -8.05 3.13 18.88
CA PHE A 7 -9.28 3.24 19.66
C PHE A 7 -9.66 1.89 20.29
N GLN A 8 -10.26 1.94 21.48
CA GLN A 8 -10.78 0.76 22.18
C GLN A 8 -12.04 0.21 21.53
N THR A 9 -12.85 1.08 20.91
CA THR A 9 -14.11 0.70 20.26
C THR A 9 -14.22 1.35 18.90
N LEU A 10 -14.81 0.62 17.95
CA LEU A 10 -15.18 1.14 16.63
C LEU A 10 -16.62 1.67 16.66
N ASN A 11 -16.83 2.84 16.05
CA ASN A 11 -18.16 3.37 15.76
C ASN A 11 -18.29 3.60 14.25
N LEU A 12 -18.93 2.67 13.54
CA LEU A 12 -19.11 2.76 12.09
C LEU A 12 -20.07 3.87 11.65
N ASN A 13 -20.78 4.51 12.59
CA ASN A 13 -21.59 5.70 12.32
C ASN A 13 -20.80 7.01 12.45
N ASN A 14 -19.55 6.95 12.93
CA ASN A 14 -18.67 8.11 13.04
C ASN A 14 -17.80 8.22 11.78
N PRO A 15 -17.95 9.27 10.96
CA PRO A 15 -17.10 9.49 9.78
C PRO A 15 -15.60 9.48 10.09
N HIS A 16 -15.18 9.91 11.28
CA HIS A 16 -13.77 9.93 11.70
C HIS A 16 -13.15 8.54 11.89
N THR A 17 -13.95 7.47 11.87
CA THR A 17 -13.45 6.10 11.88
C THR A 17 -12.84 5.69 10.55
N PHE A 18 -13.29 6.31 9.46
CA PHE A 18 -12.91 5.95 8.10
C PHE A 18 -11.77 6.83 7.59
N ARG A 19 -10.94 6.26 6.71
CA ARG A 19 -10.02 7.06 5.90
C ARG A 19 -10.78 7.89 4.89
N ASP A 20 -10.15 8.94 4.40
CA ASP A 20 -10.69 9.74 3.32
C ASP A 20 -10.50 8.98 1.99
N LEU A 21 -11.60 8.44 1.45
CA LEU A 21 -11.59 7.68 0.18
C LEU A 21 -11.36 8.58 -1.04
N SER A 22 -11.48 9.90 -0.91
CA SER A 22 -11.18 10.86 -1.98
C SER A 22 -9.70 11.19 -2.13
N LYS A 23 -8.86 10.67 -1.23
CA LYS A 23 -7.42 10.94 -1.19
C LYS A 23 -6.62 9.65 -1.36
N PRO A 24 -5.50 9.67 -2.11
CA PRO A 24 -4.56 8.57 -2.13
C PRO A 24 -3.87 8.41 -0.77
N MET A 25 -3.23 7.25 -0.53
CA MET A 25 -2.55 6.95 0.73
C MET A 25 -1.51 8.01 1.12
N GLY A 26 -0.75 8.52 0.15
CA GLY A 26 0.25 9.56 0.40
C GLY A 26 -0.33 10.92 0.79
N ALA A 27 -1.65 11.13 0.68
CA ALA A 27 -2.31 12.40 0.97
C ALA A 27 -3.29 12.33 2.16
N GLN A 28 -3.28 11.24 2.94
CA GLN A 28 -4.20 11.07 4.08
C GLN A 28 -3.97 12.11 5.19
N THR A 29 -2.74 12.60 5.37
CA THR A 29 -2.42 13.70 6.29
C THR A 29 -1.97 14.95 5.53
N VAL A 30 -2.23 16.12 6.13
CA VAL A 30 -1.91 17.42 5.52
C VAL A 30 -0.40 17.56 5.35
N GLU A 31 0.39 17.24 6.37
CA GLU A 31 1.84 17.37 6.38
C GLU A 31 2.46 16.48 5.30
N ARG A 32 1.98 15.24 5.17
CA ARG A 32 2.50 14.29 4.19
C ARG A 32 2.12 14.68 2.76
N LYS A 33 0.89 15.15 2.55
CA LYS A 33 0.46 15.71 1.26
C LYS A 33 1.40 16.82 0.79
N HIS A 34 1.77 17.74 1.68
CA HIS A 34 2.70 18.84 1.34
C HIS A 34 4.08 18.33 0.93
N LYS A 35 4.63 17.32 1.60
CA LYS A 35 5.92 16.71 1.24
C LYS A 35 5.90 16.11 -0.17
N PHE A 36 4.82 15.43 -0.56
CA PHE A 36 4.71 14.89 -1.92
C PHE A 36 4.52 15.96 -2.98
N ILE A 37 3.76 17.03 -2.69
CA ILE A 37 3.64 18.19 -3.59
C ILE A 37 5.00 18.87 -3.76
N GLN A 38 5.78 19.02 -2.69
CA GLN A 38 7.12 19.59 -2.76
C GLN A 38 8.03 18.74 -3.65
N ARG A 39 8.07 17.42 -3.45
CA ARG A 39 8.80 16.48 -4.30
C ARG A 39 8.42 16.62 -5.78
N TYR A 40 7.11 16.67 -6.07
CA TYR A 40 6.61 16.86 -7.43
C TYR A 40 7.13 18.15 -8.08
N LYS A 41 7.25 19.24 -7.31
CA LYS A 41 7.76 20.54 -7.78
C LYS A 41 9.29 20.61 -7.86
N GLU A 42 10.01 19.85 -7.05
CA GLU A 42 11.48 19.82 -7.07
C GLU A 42 12.01 19.17 -8.35
N VAL A 43 11.34 18.12 -8.83
CA VAL A 43 11.69 17.44 -10.09
C VAL A 43 11.50 18.33 -11.32
N GLU A 44 10.59 19.31 -11.26
CA GLU A 44 10.42 20.32 -12.33
C GLU A 44 11.69 21.15 -12.56
N LYS A 45 12.56 21.26 -11.54
CA LYS A 45 13.74 22.14 -11.57
C LYS A 45 15.04 21.43 -11.94
N SER A 46 15.06 20.09 -12.04
CA SER A 46 16.23 19.33 -12.47
C SER A 46 16.20 19.13 -13.99
N GLU A 47 17.04 19.86 -14.71
CA GLU A 47 17.27 19.64 -16.15
C GLU A 47 17.99 18.29 -16.37
N GLY A 48 17.23 17.21 -16.54
CA GLY A 48 17.78 15.89 -16.83
C GLY A 48 16.73 14.86 -17.26
N ASP A 49 17.03 14.13 -18.32
CA ASP A 49 16.17 13.16 -19.03
C ASP A 49 15.73 11.93 -18.19
N LEU A 50 16.10 11.88 -16.90
CA LEU A 50 15.81 10.78 -15.97
C LEU A 50 14.96 11.21 -14.76
N SER A 51 14.63 12.49 -14.59
CA SER A 51 13.82 12.97 -13.46
C SER A 51 12.38 13.26 -13.92
N VAL A 52 11.52 12.27 -13.77
CA VAL A 52 10.11 12.34 -14.21
C VAL A 52 9.22 12.83 -13.09
N GLN A 53 8.48 13.90 -13.38
CA GLN A 53 7.65 14.62 -12.42
C GLN A 53 6.51 13.74 -11.91
N CYS A 54 6.63 13.26 -10.67
CA CYS A 54 5.62 12.42 -10.03
C CYS A 54 5.59 12.64 -8.51
N HIS A 55 4.45 12.33 -7.91
CA HIS A 55 4.32 12.31 -6.45
C HIS A 55 5.00 11.05 -5.88
N TYR A 56 4.81 9.90 -6.52
CA TYR A 56 5.18 8.60 -5.98
C TYR A 56 6.16 7.83 -6.88
N CYS A 57 7.35 7.53 -6.34
CA CYS A 57 8.31 6.59 -6.96
C CYS A 57 8.13 5.14 -6.47
N THR A 58 7.14 4.90 -5.63
CA THR A 58 6.69 3.57 -5.22
C THR A 58 5.21 3.41 -5.58
N HIS A 59 4.79 2.18 -5.80
CA HIS A 59 3.41 1.87 -6.17
C HIS A 59 2.61 1.40 -4.95
N TYR A 60 1.29 1.56 -5.01
CA TYR A 60 0.39 1.12 -3.93
C TYR A 60 0.13 -0.40 -3.94
N SER A 61 0.51 -1.09 -5.02
CA SER A 61 0.31 -2.54 -5.19
C SER A 61 1.50 -3.15 -5.92
N SER A 62 2.05 -4.23 -5.38
CA SER A 62 3.17 -4.97 -5.98
C SER A 62 3.22 -6.39 -5.40
N ALA A 63 3.94 -7.30 -6.07
CA ALA A 63 4.11 -8.67 -5.60
C ALA A 63 4.72 -8.72 -4.17
N ILE A 64 5.68 -7.84 -3.88
CA ILE A 64 6.30 -7.75 -2.55
C ILE A 64 5.32 -7.24 -1.49
N ILE A 65 4.39 -6.33 -1.82
CA ILE A 65 3.35 -5.88 -0.88
C ILE A 65 2.41 -7.03 -0.53
N VAL A 66 1.93 -7.78 -1.54
CA VAL A 66 1.05 -8.94 -1.33
C VAL A 66 1.76 -10.01 -0.50
N ALA A 67 2.98 -10.38 -0.88
CA ALA A 67 3.77 -11.38 -0.17
C ALA A 67 4.11 -10.94 1.27
N SER A 68 4.35 -9.64 1.49
CA SER A 68 4.59 -9.07 2.82
C SER A 68 3.36 -9.17 3.72
N TYR A 69 2.16 -8.84 3.22
CA TYR A 69 0.92 -9.02 3.99
C TYR A 69 0.67 -10.49 4.32
N LEU A 70 0.87 -11.37 3.35
CA LEU A 70 0.56 -12.80 3.47
C LEU A 70 1.73 -13.66 3.97
N VAL A 71 2.81 -13.05 4.48
CA VAL A 71 4.07 -13.73 4.82
C VAL A 71 3.92 -14.90 5.80
N ARG A 72 2.83 -14.96 6.57
CA ARG A 72 2.49 -16.04 7.51
C ARG A 72 1.77 -17.24 6.88
N MET A 73 1.48 -17.19 5.59
CA MET A 73 0.78 -18.22 4.85
C MET A 73 1.62 -18.76 3.70
N GLU A 74 1.65 -20.07 3.52
CA GLU A 74 2.21 -20.67 2.31
C GLU A 74 1.22 -20.54 1.13
N PRO A 75 1.70 -20.36 -0.12
CA PRO A 75 3.10 -20.29 -0.55
C PRO A 75 3.73 -18.87 -0.45
N PHE A 76 3.05 -17.92 0.20
CA PHE A 76 3.49 -16.52 0.24
C PHE A 76 4.72 -16.32 1.14
N THR A 77 4.92 -17.15 2.15
CA THR A 77 6.16 -17.20 2.94
C THR A 77 7.38 -17.44 2.04
N GLN A 78 7.35 -18.50 1.23
CA GLN A 78 8.42 -18.81 0.28
C GLN A 78 8.59 -17.71 -0.79
N THR A 79 7.47 -17.15 -1.25
CA THR A 79 7.47 -16.05 -2.21
C THR A 79 8.16 -14.81 -1.64
N PHE A 80 7.81 -14.43 -0.40
CA PHE A 80 8.41 -13.30 0.30
C PHE A 80 9.92 -13.47 0.48
N CYS A 81 10.36 -14.63 0.99
CA CYS A 81 11.78 -14.93 1.14
C CYS A 81 12.51 -14.87 -0.20
N SER A 82 11.92 -15.41 -1.26
CA SER A 82 12.52 -15.38 -2.61
C SER A 82 12.68 -13.95 -3.14
N LEU A 83 11.68 -13.08 -2.91
CA LEU A 83 11.74 -11.67 -3.29
C LEU A 83 12.74 -10.86 -2.42
N GLN A 84 13.02 -11.32 -1.20
CA GLN A 84 13.97 -10.68 -0.26
C GLN A 84 15.38 -11.28 -0.29
N GLY A 85 15.72 -12.10 -1.29
CA GLY A 85 17.08 -12.63 -1.47
C GLY A 85 17.35 -13.94 -0.73
N GLY A 86 16.31 -14.69 -0.36
CA GLY A 86 16.40 -16.07 0.13
C GLY A 86 16.06 -16.27 1.61
N SER A 87 15.81 -15.21 2.36
CA SER A 87 15.44 -15.27 3.79
C SER A 87 14.37 -14.25 4.16
N PHE A 88 13.84 -14.34 5.38
CA PHE A 88 13.01 -13.28 5.93
C PHE A 88 13.76 -11.94 5.96
N ASP A 89 12.99 -10.85 5.92
CA ASP A 89 13.52 -9.51 6.13
C ASP A 89 13.87 -9.29 7.62
N VAL A 90 14.50 -8.17 7.94
CA VAL A 90 14.64 -7.74 9.34
C VAL A 90 13.25 -7.55 9.96
N ALA A 91 13.11 -7.99 11.21
CA ALA A 91 11.84 -8.03 11.92
C ALA A 91 11.09 -6.69 11.89
N ASP A 92 11.80 -5.56 12.11
CA ASP A 92 11.21 -4.22 12.13
C ASP A 92 10.58 -3.78 10.80
N ARG A 93 10.93 -4.41 9.68
CA ARG A 93 10.34 -4.12 8.35
C ARG A 93 9.22 -5.08 7.97
N MET A 94 9.06 -6.19 8.69
CA MET A 94 8.03 -7.17 8.39
C MET A 94 6.65 -6.68 8.83
N PHE A 95 5.61 -7.20 8.18
CA PHE A 95 4.24 -6.94 8.58
C PHE A 95 3.98 -7.56 9.95
N HIS A 96 4.03 -6.75 11.01
CA HIS A 96 3.87 -7.22 12.39
C HIS A 96 2.71 -6.52 13.13
N SER A 97 2.27 -5.36 12.65
CA SER A 97 1.21 -4.58 13.29
C SER A 97 0.37 -3.85 12.26
N VAL A 98 -0.96 -3.96 12.39
CA VAL A 98 -1.90 -3.24 11.51
C VAL A 98 -1.76 -1.73 11.73
N LYS A 99 -1.61 -1.30 12.99
CA LYS A 99 -1.44 0.11 13.34
C LYS A 99 -0.16 0.68 12.72
N SER A 100 0.99 0.04 12.97
CA SER A 100 2.28 0.51 12.43
C SER A 100 2.27 0.55 10.90
N THR A 101 1.62 -0.43 10.27
CA THR A 101 1.49 -0.49 8.80
C THR A 101 0.64 0.66 8.26
N TRP A 102 -0.49 0.96 8.91
CA TRP A 102 -1.30 2.12 8.56
C TRP A 102 -0.53 3.43 8.74
N GLU A 103 0.18 3.59 9.85
CA GLU A 103 0.96 4.81 10.15
C GLU A 103 2.09 5.00 9.12
N SER A 104 2.83 3.94 8.78
CA SER A 104 3.82 3.94 7.69
C SER A 104 3.21 4.38 6.37
N ALA A 105 2.11 3.74 5.95
CA ALA A 105 1.51 3.95 4.63
C ALA A 105 0.75 5.29 4.49
N SER A 106 0.20 5.82 5.58
CA SER A 106 -0.64 7.04 5.58
C SER A 106 0.06 8.31 6.07
N ARG A 107 1.09 8.20 6.92
CA ARG A 107 1.72 9.35 7.59
C ARG A 107 3.24 9.40 7.55
N ASP A 108 3.91 8.31 7.92
CA ASP A 108 5.30 8.40 8.41
C ASP A 108 6.37 8.13 7.34
N ASN A 109 6.14 7.20 6.41
CA ASN A 109 7.16 6.75 5.47
C ASN A 109 6.89 7.20 4.02
N MET A 110 7.71 8.13 3.50
CA MET A 110 7.57 8.68 2.14
C MET A 110 7.75 7.65 1.01
N SER A 111 8.29 6.46 1.31
CA SER A 111 8.46 5.37 0.35
C SER A 111 7.34 4.32 0.44
N ASP A 112 6.39 4.47 1.36
CA ASP A 112 5.32 3.50 1.58
C ASP A 112 3.95 4.12 1.31
N VAL A 113 3.33 3.79 0.18
CA VAL A 113 1.98 4.26 -0.18
C VAL A 113 1.05 3.08 -0.47
N ARG A 114 1.32 1.91 0.15
CA ARG A 114 0.58 0.68 -0.12
C ARG A 114 -0.91 0.81 0.20
N GLU A 115 -1.74 0.26 -0.68
CA GLU A 115 -3.16 0.02 -0.43
C GLU A 115 -3.37 -1.41 0.08
N LEU A 116 -4.58 -1.68 0.58
CA LEU A 116 -4.94 -3.01 1.09
C LEU A 116 -5.13 -4.03 -0.03
N ILE A 117 -4.97 -5.30 0.32
CA ILE A 117 -5.32 -6.46 -0.50
C ILE A 117 -6.71 -7.00 -0.10
N PRO A 118 -7.40 -7.76 -0.98
CA PRO A 118 -8.72 -8.31 -0.69
C PRO A 118 -8.82 -9.13 0.60
N GLU A 119 -7.74 -9.82 0.98
CA GLU A 119 -7.67 -10.73 2.14
C GLU A 119 -8.03 -10.04 3.45
N PHE A 120 -7.81 -8.72 3.57
CA PHE A 120 -8.25 -7.90 4.70
C PHE A 120 -9.77 -7.89 4.93
N PHE A 121 -10.56 -8.42 3.99
CA PHE A 121 -12.03 -8.41 4.06
C PHE A 121 -12.65 -9.81 4.14
N TYR A 122 -11.85 -10.88 4.06
CA TYR A 122 -12.40 -12.24 4.10
C TYR A 122 -11.49 -13.33 4.71
N LEU A 123 -10.19 -13.10 4.87
CA LEU A 123 -9.23 -14.14 5.25
C LEU A 123 -8.57 -13.80 6.61
N PRO A 124 -9.01 -14.36 7.73
CA PRO A 124 -8.37 -14.11 9.03
C PRO A 124 -6.99 -14.76 9.20
N GLU A 125 -6.72 -15.84 8.46
CA GLU A 125 -5.56 -16.72 8.66
C GLU A 125 -4.22 -16.00 8.42
N PHE A 126 -4.16 -14.98 7.56
CA PHE A 126 -2.90 -14.26 7.30
C PHE A 126 -2.41 -13.44 8.51
N LEU A 127 -3.28 -13.22 9.51
CA LEU A 127 -2.97 -12.48 10.72
C LEU A 127 -2.35 -13.36 11.81
N THR A 128 -2.38 -14.68 11.64
CA THR A 128 -1.90 -15.66 12.64
C THR A 128 -0.68 -16.41 12.10
N ASN A 129 0.36 -16.56 12.93
CA ASN A 129 1.53 -17.36 12.63
C ASN A 129 1.28 -18.85 12.94
N ALA A 130 0.28 -19.43 12.28
CA ALA A 130 -0.17 -20.80 12.53
C ALA A 130 0.90 -21.87 12.20
N ASN A 131 1.85 -21.54 11.33
CA ASN A 131 2.98 -22.42 10.98
C ASN A 131 4.17 -22.28 11.94
N HIS A 132 4.08 -21.42 12.96
CA HIS A 132 5.14 -21.16 13.92
C HIS A 132 6.48 -20.76 13.27
N PHE A 133 6.43 -19.92 12.23
CA PHE A 133 7.64 -19.43 11.58
C PHE A 133 8.51 -18.60 12.54
N GLU A 134 9.82 -18.75 12.43
CA GLU A 134 10.80 -17.92 13.12
C GLU A 134 10.96 -16.57 12.39
N LEU A 135 10.05 -15.65 12.66
CA LEU A 135 9.97 -14.33 12.03
C LEU A 135 11.01 -13.31 12.56
N GLY A 136 11.89 -13.75 13.44
CA GLY A 136 12.91 -12.89 14.04
C GLY A 136 12.43 -12.03 15.22
N CYS A 137 13.27 -11.09 15.62
CA CYS A 137 13.10 -10.26 16.80
C CYS A 137 13.42 -8.80 16.46
N MET A 138 12.58 -7.86 16.89
CA MET A 138 12.76 -6.43 16.71
C MET A 138 13.91 -5.91 17.58
N GLN A 139 14.37 -4.69 17.30
CA GLN A 139 15.45 -4.06 18.07
C GLN A 139 15.14 -3.87 19.55
N ASP A 140 13.87 -3.76 19.91
CA ASP A 140 13.40 -3.63 21.30
C ASP A 140 13.26 -4.98 22.04
N GLY A 141 13.58 -6.10 21.37
CA GLY A 141 13.47 -7.44 21.92
C GLY A 141 12.12 -8.12 21.68
N THR A 142 11.18 -7.47 20.97
CA THR A 142 9.89 -8.06 20.63
C THR A 142 10.05 -9.16 19.58
N VAL A 143 9.73 -10.40 19.95
CA VAL A 143 9.70 -11.53 19.01
C VAL A 143 8.45 -11.44 18.13
N LEU A 144 8.61 -11.63 16.83
CA LEU A 144 7.50 -11.62 15.90
C LEU A 144 6.74 -12.95 15.93
N GLY A 145 5.42 -12.85 16.05
CA GLY A 145 4.48 -13.97 15.97
C GLY A 145 3.26 -13.54 15.17
N ASP A 146 2.08 -13.65 15.78
CA ASP A 146 0.82 -13.13 15.23
C ASP A 146 0.90 -11.62 14.98
N VAL A 147 0.08 -11.14 14.05
CA VAL A 147 -0.03 -9.72 13.73
C VAL A 147 -0.72 -9.01 14.89
N GLN A 148 -0.13 -7.92 15.36
CA GLN A 148 -0.74 -7.05 16.37
C GLN A 148 -1.98 -6.37 15.80
N LEU A 149 -3.13 -6.74 16.35
CA LEU A 149 -4.43 -6.21 15.97
C LEU A 149 -4.77 -4.94 16.79
N PRO A 150 -5.61 -4.04 16.24
CA PRO A 150 -6.08 -2.89 17.00
C PRO A 150 -6.96 -3.33 18.19
N PRO A 151 -7.04 -2.53 19.28
CA PRO A 151 -7.74 -2.94 20.50
C PRO A 151 -9.20 -3.34 20.29
N TRP A 152 -9.91 -2.65 19.39
CA TRP A 152 -11.30 -2.96 19.07
C TRP A 152 -11.53 -4.33 18.43
N ALA A 153 -10.46 -5.02 18.00
CA ALA A 153 -10.52 -6.38 17.47
C ALA A 153 -10.38 -7.45 18.56
N ASP A 154 -10.13 -7.07 19.83
CA ASP A 154 -10.01 -7.98 20.98
C ASP A 154 -9.06 -9.17 20.73
N GLU A 155 -7.94 -8.92 20.06
CA GLU A 155 -6.97 -9.96 19.66
C GLU A 155 -7.57 -11.10 18.81
N ASP A 156 -8.74 -10.89 18.21
CA ASP A 156 -9.45 -11.88 17.37
C ASP A 156 -9.36 -11.50 15.88
N PRO A 157 -8.58 -12.27 15.06
CA PRO A 157 -8.51 -12.09 13.62
C PRO A 157 -9.88 -12.19 12.92
N HIS A 158 -10.78 -13.06 13.38
CA HIS A 158 -12.11 -13.18 12.80
C HIS A 158 -12.96 -11.94 13.07
N LYS A 159 -12.89 -11.39 14.29
CA LYS A 159 -13.53 -10.11 14.63
C LYS A 159 -12.96 -8.98 13.78
N PHE A 160 -11.64 -8.93 13.60
CA PHE A 160 -10.99 -7.93 12.75
C PHE A 160 -11.50 -7.95 11.31
N ILE A 161 -11.53 -9.13 10.68
CA ILE A 161 -12.03 -9.34 9.31
C ILE A 161 -13.51 -9.02 9.20
N ARG A 162 -14.33 -9.50 10.15
CA ARG A 162 -15.77 -9.20 10.19
C ARG A 162 -16.04 -7.70 10.22
N LEU A 163 -15.30 -6.95 11.04
CA LEU A 163 -15.44 -5.49 11.15
C LEU A 163 -14.95 -4.77 9.88
N HIS A 164 -13.87 -5.24 9.26
CA HIS A 164 -13.42 -4.71 7.96
C HIS A 164 -14.49 -4.90 6.87
N ARG A 165 -15.10 -6.08 6.80
CA ARG A 165 -16.19 -6.36 5.87
C ARG A 165 -17.43 -5.50 6.17
N GLN A 166 -17.83 -5.38 7.44
CA GLN A 166 -18.94 -4.50 7.82
C GLN A 166 -18.68 -3.04 7.45
N ALA A 167 -17.45 -2.56 7.59
CA ALA A 167 -17.10 -1.21 7.18
C ALA A 167 -17.11 -1.03 5.66
N LEU A 168 -16.62 -2.01 4.90
CA LEU A 168 -16.68 -2.00 3.43
C LEU A 168 -18.12 -1.89 2.93
N GLU A 169 -19.04 -2.62 3.55
CA GLU A 169 -20.47 -2.63 3.20
C GLU A 169 -21.29 -1.52 3.90
N SER A 170 -20.64 -0.58 4.57
CA SER A 170 -21.34 0.51 5.29
C SER A 170 -21.89 1.58 4.34
N ASP A 171 -22.91 2.32 4.80
CA ASP A 171 -23.46 3.46 4.07
C ASP A 171 -22.38 4.52 3.78
N TYR A 172 -21.46 4.74 4.73
CA TYR A 172 -20.36 5.69 4.55
C TYR A 172 -19.47 5.26 3.38
N VAL A 173 -19.00 4.01 3.35
CA VAL A 173 -18.13 3.56 2.24
C VAL A 173 -18.90 3.53 0.93
N SER A 174 -20.14 3.03 0.93
CA SER A 174 -21.00 3.02 -0.27
C SER A 174 -21.17 4.42 -0.87
N ALA A 175 -21.37 5.43 -0.04
CA ALA A 175 -21.52 6.82 -0.47
C ALA A 175 -20.21 7.45 -1.00
N HIS A 176 -19.03 6.90 -0.70
CA HIS A 176 -17.75 7.54 -1.02
C HIS A 176 -16.79 6.70 -1.88
N LEU A 177 -17.04 5.39 -2.06
CA LEU A 177 -16.13 4.46 -2.74
C LEU A 177 -15.83 4.87 -4.18
N HIS A 178 -16.80 5.50 -4.86
CA HIS A 178 -16.61 6.04 -6.21
C HIS A 178 -15.44 7.03 -6.30
N ASN A 179 -15.14 7.79 -5.24
CA ASN A 179 -14.00 8.69 -5.22
C ASN A 179 -12.65 7.96 -5.20
N TRP A 180 -12.60 6.80 -4.56
CA TRP A 180 -11.42 5.94 -4.60
C TRP A 180 -11.29 5.26 -5.97
N ILE A 181 -12.41 4.84 -6.56
CA ILE A 181 -12.44 4.32 -7.93
C ILE A 181 -11.91 5.38 -8.91
N ASP A 182 -12.27 6.66 -8.74
CA ASP A 182 -11.72 7.75 -9.57
C ASP A 182 -10.19 7.85 -9.51
N LEU A 183 -9.59 7.60 -8.34
CA LEU A 183 -8.13 7.62 -8.15
C LEU A 183 -7.46 6.42 -8.82
N ILE A 184 -8.02 5.23 -8.65
CA ILE A 184 -7.36 3.99 -9.07
C ILE A 184 -7.67 3.66 -10.53
N PHE A 185 -8.90 3.84 -10.99
CA PHE A 185 -9.38 3.42 -12.31
C PHE A 185 -10.04 4.54 -13.12
N GLY A 186 -10.51 5.62 -12.49
CA GLY A 186 -11.28 6.66 -13.17
C GLY A 186 -10.44 7.87 -13.58
N HIS A 187 -11.09 9.04 -13.63
CA HIS A 187 -10.52 10.24 -14.26
C HIS A 187 -9.34 10.87 -13.50
N LYS A 188 -9.14 10.55 -12.21
CA LYS A 188 -8.03 11.05 -11.39
C LYS A 188 -6.78 10.15 -11.46
N GLN A 189 -6.77 9.14 -12.33
CA GLN A 189 -5.61 8.27 -12.56
C GLN A 189 -4.49 8.97 -13.37
N HIS A 190 -4.81 9.95 -14.21
CA HIS A 190 -3.81 10.71 -14.99
C HIS A 190 -4.23 12.16 -15.27
N GLY A 191 -3.37 12.91 -15.97
CA GLY A 191 -3.64 14.30 -16.35
C GLY A 191 -3.65 15.29 -15.19
N SER A 192 -4.23 16.47 -15.40
CA SER A 192 -4.32 17.52 -14.38
C SER A 192 -5.10 17.07 -13.14
N ALA A 193 -6.16 16.28 -13.32
CA ALA A 193 -6.96 15.74 -12.22
C ALA A 193 -6.12 14.86 -11.28
N ALA A 194 -5.19 14.05 -11.81
CA ALA A 194 -4.26 13.29 -10.99
C ALA A 194 -3.27 14.19 -10.24
N VAL A 195 -2.79 15.26 -10.87
CA VAL A 195 -1.88 16.21 -10.22
C VAL A 195 -2.58 16.92 -9.05
N GLU A 196 -3.80 17.40 -9.26
CA GLU A 196 -4.62 18.05 -8.22
C GLU A 196 -4.94 17.11 -7.05
N ALA A 197 -5.19 15.83 -7.35
CA ALA A 197 -5.44 14.78 -6.36
C ALA A 197 -4.17 14.26 -5.67
N VAL A 198 -2.97 14.70 -6.08
CA VAL A 198 -1.67 14.18 -5.59
C VAL A 198 -1.52 12.69 -5.92
N ASN A 199 -1.94 12.27 -7.11
CA ASN A 199 -2.11 10.87 -7.51
C ASN A 199 -1.28 10.52 -8.76
N THR A 200 -0.05 11.03 -8.84
CA THR A 200 0.84 10.74 -9.99
C THR A 200 1.99 9.83 -9.57
N TYR A 201 2.14 8.74 -10.31
CA TYR A 201 3.16 7.73 -10.10
C TYR A 201 4.30 7.87 -11.11
N HIS A 202 5.44 7.25 -10.82
CA HIS A 202 6.54 7.17 -11.78
C HIS A 202 6.07 6.55 -13.11
N PRO A 203 6.46 7.10 -14.28
CA PRO A 203 6.09 6.61 -15.61
C PRO A 203 6.26 5.11 -15.81
N TYR A 204 7.25 4.50 -15.17
CA TYR A 204 7.51 3.05 -15.28
C TYR A 204 6.34 2.19 -14.81
N PHE A 205 5.45 2.73 -13.97
CA PHE A 205 4.25 2.03 -13.54
C PHE A 205 3.12 2.05 -14.58
N TYR A 206 3.19 2.91 -15.61
CA TYR A 206 2.22 2.96 -16.70
C TYR A 206 2.68 2.09 -17.88
N GLY A 207 2.93 0.81 -17.61
CA GLY A 207 3.51 -0.14 -18.58
C GLY A 207 2.75 -0.19 -19.91
N ASP A 208 1.42 -0.14 -19.90
CA ASP A 208 0.57 -0.15 -21.09
C ASP A 208 0.78 1.07 -22.01
N LYS A 209 1.32 2.18 -21.48
CA LYS A 209 1.62 3.39 -22.25
C LYS A 209 3.05 3.39 -22.79
N MET A 210 3.88 2.43 -22.42
CA MET A 210 5.24 2.30 -22.92
C MET A 210 5.30 1.38 -24.12
N ASP A 211 5.77 1.90 -25.26
CA ASP A 211 6.09 1.05 -26.40
C ASP A 211 7.45 0.35 -26.17
N LEU A 212 7.38 -0.77 -25.44
CA LEU A 212 8.54 -1.61 -25.13
C LEU A 212 9.21 -2.20 -26.38
N ASN A 213 8.55 -2.20 -27.54
CA ASN A 213 9.13 -2.68 -28.80
C ASN A 213 10.02 -1.62 -29.46
N ASN A 214 9.79 -0.35 -29.17
CA ASN A 214 10.61 0.76 -29.66
C ASN A 214 11.87 1.03 -28.81
N ILE A 215 12.01 0.40 -27.65
CA ILE A 215 13.21 0.49 -26.81
C ILE A 215 14.33 -0.38 -27.41
N LYS A 216 15.31 0.27 -28.03
CA LYS A 216 16.43 -0.41 -28.73
C LYS A 216 17.50 -0.94 -27.78
N ASP A 217 17.68 -0.32 -26.62
CA ASP A 217 18.67 -0.75 -25.63
C ASP A 217 18.11 -1.93 -24.79
N PRO A 218 18.70 -3.14 -24.90
CA PRO A 218 18.25 -4.30 -24.14
C PRO A 218 18.36 -4.13 -22.63
N LEU A 219 19.33 -3.36 -22.14
CA LEU A 219 19.53 -3.12 -20.70
C LEU A 219 18.41 -2.22 -20.14
N ILE A 220 18.08 -1.15 -20.86
CA ILE A 220 16.97 -0.26 -20.49
C ILE A 220 15.65 -1.03 -20.53
N LYS A 221 15.43 -1.83 -21.59
CA LYS A 221 14.23 -2.68 -21.71
C LYS A 221 14.12 -3.69 -20.57
N SER A 222 15.20 -4.40 -20.24
CA SER A 222 15.27 -5.34 -19.12
C SER A 222 14.99 -4.66 -17.78
N THR A 223 15.55 -3.46 -17.57
CA THR A 223 15.33 -2.67 -16.36
C THR A 223 13.85 -2.31 -16.20
N ILE A 224 13.23 -1.77 -17.25
CA ILE A 224 11.80 -1.39 -17.23
C ILE A 224 10.92 -2.62 -17.00
N LEU A 225 11.19 -3.74 -17.67
CA LEU A 225 10.47 -4.99 -17.45
C LEU A 225 10.62 -5.50 -16.01
N GLY A 226 11.82 -5.42 -15.45
CA GLY A 226 12.06 -5.72 -14.04
C GLY A 226 11.26 -4.81 -13.10
N PHE A 227 11.13 -3.53 -13.44
CA PHE A 227 10.32 -2.58 -12.67
C PHE A 227 8.83 -2.91 -12.71
N ILE A 228 8.30 -3.10 -13.92
CA ILE A 228 6.91 -3.46 -14.19
C ILE A 228 6.53 -4.78 -13.51
N SER A 229 7.44 -5.76 -13.50
CA SER A 229 7.18 -7.07 -12.90
C SER A 229 7.19 -7.06 -11.38
N ASN A 230 8.02 -6.22 -10.74
CA ASN A 230 8.31 -6.37 -9.31
C ASN A 230 7.79 -5.21 -8.43
N PHE A 231 7.67 -4.00 -8.99
CA PHE A 231 7.39 -2.78 -8.20
C PHE A 231 6.00 -2.19 -8.42
N GLY A 232 5.19 -2.78 -9.30
CA GLY A 232 3.78 -2.45 -9.47
C GLY A 232 3.42 -1.98 -10.88
N GLN A 233 2.12 -1.94 -11.15
CA GLN A 233 1.55 -1.48 -12.42
C GLN A 233 0.25 -0.73 -12.15
N ILE A 234 0.08 0.41 -12.80
CA ILE A 234 -1.18 1.16 -12.80
C ILE A 234 -2.20 0.33 -13.58
N PRO A 235 -3.37 0.03 -13.00
CA PRO A 235 -4.40 -0.73 -13.68
C PRO A 235 -4.96 0.06 -14.86
N LYS A 236 -5.56 -0.65 -15.80
CA LYS A 236 -6.24 -0.01 -16.93
C LYS A 236 -7.34 0.95 -16.44
N GLN A 237 -7.36 2.14 -17.02
CA GLN A 237 -8.42 3.12 -16.78
C GLN A 237 -9.77 2.61 -17.36
N VAL A 238 -10.86 2.83 -16.64
CA VAL A 238 -12.23 2.42 -17.02
C VAL A 238 -13.19 3.60 -17.06
#